data_AF-A0A7W7SYQ5-F1
#
_entry.id   AF-A0A7W7SYQ5-F1
#
_cell.length_a   1.000
_cell.length_b   1.000
_cell.length_c   1.000
_cell.angle_alpha   90.00
_cell.angle_beta   90.00
_cell.angle_gamma   90.00
#
_symmetry.space_group_name_H-M   'P 1'
#
loop_
_entity.id
_entity.type
_entity.pdbx_description
1 polymer ?
#
loop_
_entity_poly.entity_id
_entity_poly.type
_entity_poly.pdbx_seq_one_letter_code
_entity_poly.pdbx_strand_id
1 'polypeptide(L)'
;MSFTARWSIRDVDGGPDKGAIRTVTTDAEVDDLVGLLSDDVAETARIHHADRPLVPAPFTGKPGADHVLTAAVHAGYGYLGYLDPDHDFGHPVGDPASPVYHSDSEEFDAGSGIPVETLTSALKEFLATAQRPTCVDWTPASP
;
A
#
# COMPACT_ATOMS: atom_id res chain seq x y z
N MET A 1 -7.33 11.69 12.35
CA MET A 1 -6.99 11.07 11.06
C MET A 1 -6.56 9.65 11.33
N SER A 2 -7.07 8.71 10.54
CA SER A 2 -6.71 7.29 10.69
C SER A 2 -6.90 6.58 9.37
N PHE A 3 -6.08 5.55 9.13
CA PHE A 3 -6.35 4.59 8.07
C PHE A 3 -6.43 3.18 8.63
N THR A 4 -7.05 2.28 7.88
CA THR A 4 -7.05 0.85 8.17
C THR A 4 -6.24 0.13 7.10
N ALA A 5 -5.22 -0.62 7.52
CA ALA A 5 -4.44 -1.51 6.67
C ALA A 5 -4.95 -2.96 6.85
N ARG A 6 -5.12 -3.67 5.74
CA ARG A 6 -5.49 -5.08 5.73
C ARG A 6 -4.58 -5.85 4.79
N TRP A 7 -3.97 -6.93 5.27
CA TRP A 7 -3.09 -7.80 4.50
C TRP A 7 -3.36 -9.27 4.84
N SER A 8 -2.76 -10.18 4.06
CA SER A 8 -2.73 -11.61 4.36
C SER A 8 -1.36 -11.99 4.92
N ILE A 9 -1.34 -13.03 5.73
CA ILE A 9 -0.14 -13.65 6.28
C ILE A 9 -0.09 -15.08 5.72
N ARG A 10 0.91 -15.36 4.90
CA ARG A 10 1.13 -16.66 4.28
C ARG A 10 1.38 -17.72 5.35
N ASP A 11 0.73 -18.87 5.20
CA ASP A 11 1.04 -20.03 6.04
C ASP A 11 2.22 -20.82 5.47
N VAL A 12 3.33 -20.85 6.20
CA VAL A 12 4.56 -21.53 5.76
C VAL A 12 4.46 -23.05 5.75
N ASP A 13 3.48 -23.61 6.46
CA ASP A 13 3.21 -25.05 6.52
C ASP A 13 2.18 -25.50 5.47
N GLY A 14 1.76 -24.59 4.57
CA GLY A 14 0.82 -24.87 3.49
C GLY A 14 -0.65 -24.91 3.92
N GLY A 15 -0.95 -24.40 5.12
CA GLY A 15 -2.30 -24.13 5.60
C GLY A 15 -2.94 -22.91 4.91
N PRO A 16 -4.18 -22.55 5.26
CA PRO A 16 -4.82 -21.36 4.73
C PRO A 16 -4.18 -20.10 5.29
N ASP A 17 -3.93 -19.12 4.42
CA ASP A 17 -3.46 -17.79 4.82
C ASP A 17 -4.41 -17.13 5.82
N LYS A 18 -3.83 -16.33 6.71
CA LYS A 18 -4.58 -15.60 7.74
C LYS A 18 -4.70 -14.13 7.36
N GLY A 19 -5.90 -13.59 7.44
CA GLY A 19 -6.10 -12.15 7.31
C GLY A 19 -5.64 -11.41 8.56
N ALA A 20 -4.93 -10.30 8.37
CA ALA A 20 -4.56 -9.35 9.40
C ALA A 20 -5.14 -7.96 9.08
N ILE A 21 -5.47 -7.22 10.13
CA ILE A 21 -6.03 -5.87 10.03
C ILE A 21 -5.44 -5.01 11.14
N ARG A 22 -5.09 -3.76 10.81
CA ARG A 22 -4.59 -2.77 11.77
C ARG A 22 -5.15 -1.40 11.44
N THR A 23 -5.73 -0.75 12.44
CA THR A 23 -6.05 0.69 12.36
C THR A 23 -4.84 1.46 12.86
N VAL A 24 -4.42 2.46 12.10
CA VAL A 24 -3.26 3.31 12.38
C VAL A 24 -3.75 4.74 12.58
N THR A 25 -3.30 5.36 13.67
CA THR A 25 -3.72 6.70 14.12
C THR A 25 -2.53 7.62 14.42
N THR A 26 -1.32 7.08 14.50
CA THR A 26 -0.09 7.82 14.80
C THR A 26 1.08 7.39 13.92
N ASP A 27 2.07 8.27 13.79
CA ASP A 27 3.30 7.98 13.04
C ASP A 27 4.04 6.74 13.57
N ALA A 28 4.10 6.56 14.89
CA ALA A 28 4.74 5.38 15.49
C ALA A 28 4.03 4.07 15.11
N GLU A 29 2.70 4.10 14.97
CA GLU A 29 1.94 2.95 14.48
C GLU A 29 2.15 2.69 12.98
N VAL A 30 2.55 3.71 12.21
CA VAL A 30 3.02 3.51 10.83
C VAL A 30 4.35 2.77 10.82
N ASP A 31 5.31 3.17 11.67
CA ASP A 31 6.59 2.47 11.82
C ASP A 31 6.37 0.99 12.19
N ASP A 32 5.49 0.72 13.15
CA ASP A 32 5.12 -0.64 13.53
C ASP A 32 4.46 -1.43 12.38
N LEU A 33 3.58 -0.78 11.60
CA LEU A 33 2.93 -1.41 10.45
C LEU A 33 3.97 -1.81 9.40
N VAL A 34 4.90 -0.92 9.06
CA VAL A 34 5.97 -1.23 8.10
C VAL A 34 6.86 -2.36 8.62
N GLY A 35 7.13 -2.39 9.92
CA GLY A 35 7.81 -3.52 10.57
C GLY A 35 7.07 -4.85 10.38
N LEU A 36 5.74 -4.86 10.52
CA LEU A 36 4.92 -6.06 10.26
C LEU A 36 4.92 -6.47 8.79
N LEU A 37 4.89 -5.51 7.87
CA LEU A 37 4.93 -5.79 6.42
C LEU A 37 6.30 -6.23 5.94
N SER A 38 7.35 -6.02 6.73
CA SER A 38 8.71 -6.49 6.45
C SER A 38 8.93 -7.97 6.78
N ASP A 39 7.94 -8.65 7.37
CA ASP A 39 7.97 -10.09 7.56
C ASP A 39 7.78 -10.79 6.20
N ASP A 40 8.61 -11.78 5.88
CA ASP A 40 8.57 -12.51 4.60
C ASP A 40 7.23 -13.23 4.35
N VAL A 41 6.43 -13.46 5.40
CA VAL A 41 5.09 -14.03 5.26
C VAL A 41 3.99 -12.99 5.07
N ALA A 42 4.28 -11.69 5.19
CA ALA A 42 3.29 -10.65 4.99
C ALA A 42 3.07 -10.33 3.49
N GLU A 43 1.82 -10.34 3.08
CA GLU A 43 1.39 -9.91 1.75
C GLU A 43 1.21 -8.38 1.67
N THR A 44 0.98 -7.89 0.46
CA THR A 44 0.56 -6.51 0.20
C THR A 44 -0.65 -6.11 1.05
N ALA A 45 -0.49 -5.02 1.80
CA ALA A 45 -1.56 -4.38 2.53
C ALA A 45 -2.39 -3.48 1.61
N ARG A 46 -3.71 -3.62 1.67
CA ARG A 46 -4.65 -2.61 1.18
C ARG A 46 -4.98 -1.65 2.30
N ILE A 47 -4.82 -0.36 2.03
CA ILE A 47 -4.94 0.71 3.01
C ILE A 47 -6.09 1.62 2.61
N HIS A 48 -6.97 1.90 3.57
CA HIS A 48 -8.13 2.77 3.40
C HIS A 48 -8.13 3.88 4.44
N HIS A 49 -8.09 5.13 3.98
CA HIS A 49 -8.18 6.29 4.86
C HIS A 49 -9.63 6.56 5.29
N ALA A 50 -9.87 6.80 6.58
CA ALA A 50 -11.21 6.99 7.13
C ALA A 50 -11.84 8.34 6.76
N ASP A 51 -11.01 9.35 6.47
CA ASP A 51 -11.48 10.70 6.12
C ASP A 51 -11.80 10.88 4.63
N ARG A 52 -11.58 9.84 3.79
CA ARG A 52 -11.99 9.89 2.37
C ARG A 52 -13.42 9.37 2.18
N PRO A 53 -14.19 9.98 1.26
CA PRO A 53 -15.58 9.60 1.05
C PRO A 53 -15.69 8.18 0.48
N LEU A 54 -16.78 7.50 0.83
CA LEU A 54 -17.17 6.28 0.12
C LEU A 54 -17.96 6.66 -1.13
N VAL A 55 -17.63 6.03 -2.26
CA VAL A 55 -18.31 6.19 -3.55
C VAL A 55 -19.02 4.90 -3.94
N PRO A 56 -20.11 4.95 -4.73
CA PRO A 56 -20.75 3.75 -5.24
C PRO A 56 -19.80 2.95 -6.14
N ALA A 57 -19.49 1.71 -5.76
CA ALA A 57 -18.64 0.83 -6.56
C ALA A 57 -19.32 0.53 -7.92
N PRO A 58 -18.61 0.65 -9.06
CA PRO A 58 -19.21 0.63 -10.40
C PRO A 58 -20.07 -0.61 -10.70
N PHE A 59 -19.67 -1.77 -10.17
CA PHE A 59 -20.30 -3.05 -10.49
C PHE A 59 -21.34 -3.51 -9.46
N THR A 60 -21.32 -2.97 -8.24
CA THR A 60 -22.21 -3.43 -7.16
C THR A 60 -23.14 -2.34 -6.65
N GLY A 61 -22.86 -1.07 -6.93
CA GLY A 61 -23.56 0.09 -6.39
C GLY A 61 -23.40 0.26 -4.88
N LYS A 62 -22.65 -0.61 -4.21
CA LYS A 62 -22.39 -0.53 -2.76
C LYS A 62 -21.33 0.53 -2.48
N PRO A 63 -21.39 1.24 -1.33
CA PRO A 63 -20.32 2.15 -0.93
C PRO A 63 -18.97 1.41 -0.86
N GLY A 64 -17.97 1.92 -1.57
CA GLY A 64 -16.58 1.47 -1.56
C GLY A 64 -15.64 2.67 -1.44
N ALA A 65 -14.37 2.44 -1.18
CA ALA A 65 -13.38 3.51 -1.14
C ALA A 65 -13.27 4.18 -2.51
N ASP A 66 -13.13 5.50 -2.53
CA ASP A 66 -12.83 6.28 -3.73
C ASP A 66 -11.37 6.14 -4.18
N HIS A 67 -10.52 5.56 -3.33
CA HIS A 67 -9.09 5.36 -3.56
C HIS A 67 -8.69 3.92 -3.24
N VAL A 68 -7.53 3.54 -3.78
CA VAL A 68 -6.80 2.33 -3.43
C VAL A 68 -5.37 2.75 -3.12
N LEU A 69 -4.90 2.49 -1.90
CA LEU A 69 -3.49 2.55 -1.55
C LEU A 69 -3.04 1.12 -1.21
N THR A 70 -1.99 0.63 -1.88
CA THR A 70 -1.37 -0.66 -1.60
C THR A 70 0.06 -0.48 -1.12
N ALA A 71 0.48 -1.24 -0.12
CA ALA A 71 1.82 -1.16 0.44
C ALA A 71 2.37 -2.54 0.79
N ALA A 72 3.63 -2.80 0.46
CA ALA A 72 4.33 -4.03 0.83
C ALA A 72 5.81 -3.75 1.11
N VAL A 73 6.48 -4.69 1.76
CA VAL A 73 7.95 -4.70 1.86
C VAL A 73 8.44 -6.05 1.35
N HIS A 74 9.37 -6.04 0.41
CA HIS A 74 9.94 -7.26 -0.15
C HIS A 74 11.42 -7.05 -0.51
N ALA A 75 12.26 -8.02 -0.16
CA ALA A 75 13.70 -7.99 -0.44
C ALA A 75 14.41 -6.68 0.02
N GLY A 76 13.92 -6.06 1.09
CA GLY A 76 14.45 -4.80 1.63
C GLY A 76 13.97 -3.53 0.92
N TYR A 77 13.02 -3.63 -0.01
CA TYR A 77 12.39 -2.49 -0.69
C TYR A 77 10.93 -2.36 -0.26
N GLY A 78 10.46 -1.12 -0.14
CA GLY A 78 9.05 -0.81 -0.02
C GLY A 78 8.39 -0.70 -1.39
N TYR A 79 7.20 -1.27 -1.54
CA TYR A 79 6.39 -1.16 -2.75
C TYR A 79 5.11 -0.43 -2.40
N LEU A 80 4.71 0.51 -3.26
CA LEU A 80 3.57 1.39 -3.05
C LEU A 80 2.76 1.49 -4.34
N GLY A 81 1.45 1.33 -4.27
CA GLY A 81 0.53 1.57 -5.37
C GLY A 81 -0.55 2.54 -4.94
N TYR A 82 -0.99 3.41 -5.86
CA TYR A 82 -2.05 4.37 -5.57
C TYR A 82 -2.94 4.63 -6.79
N LEU A 83 -4.25 4.68 -6.54
CA LEU A 83 -5.29 5.08 -7.49
C LEU A 83 -6.34 5.91 -6.74
N ASP A 84 -6.83 6.99 -7.35
CA ASP A 84 -8.01 7.72 -6.90
C ASP A 84 -8.73 8.34 -8.12
N PRO A 85 -9.81 9.12 -7.95
CA PRO A 85 -10.56 9.66 -9.10
C PRO A 85 -9.78 10.67 -9.94
N ASP A 86 -8.71 11.27 -9.38
CA ASP A 86 -7.93 12.34 -10.00
C ASP A 86 -6.62 11.81 -10.63
N HIS A 87 -6.24 10.56 -10.31
CA HIS A 87 -4.99 9.96 -10.75
C HIS A 87 -5.20 8.51 -11.20
N ASP A 88 -4.69 8.18 -12.39
CA ASP A 88 -4.57 6.78 -12.81
C ASP A 88 -3.72 5.97 -11.83
N PHE A 89 -3.97 4.66 -11.78
CA PHE A 89 -3.18 3.76 -10.95
C PHE A 89 -1.70 3.84 -11.35
N GLY A 90 -0.83 4.03 -10.37
CA GLY A 90 0.60 4.12 -10.60
C GLY A 90 1.42 3.67 -9.41
N HIS A 91 2.70 3.48 -9.68
CA HIS A 91 3.73 3.14 -8.70
C HIS A 91 4.75 4.28 -8.61
N PRO A 92 5.54 4.37 -7.53
CA PRO A 92 6.69 5.25 -7.48
C PRO A 92 7.72 4.92 -8.57
N VAL A 93 8.47 5.93 -8.99
CA VAL A 93 9.76 5.75 -9.67
C VAL A 93 10.75 5.28 -8.61
N GLY A 94 11.03 3.98 -8.62
CA GLY A 94 11.86 3.32 -7.62
C GLY A 94 13.33 3.18 -8.00
N ASP A 95 14.02 2.33 -7.24
CA ASP A 95 15.39 1.92 -7.49
C ASP A 95 15.42 0.86 -8.60
N PRO A 96 16.16 1.06 -9.71
CA PRO A 96 16.30 0.09 -10.80
C PRO A 96 16.77 -1.31 -10.37
N ALA A 97 17.39 -1.44 -9.19
CA ALA A 97 17.84 -2.71 -8.62
C ALA A 97 16.72 -3.46 -7.86
N SER A 98 15.58 -2.82 -7.57
CA SER A 98 14.49 -3.48 -6.86
C SER A 98 13.91 -4.61 -7.73
N PRO A 99 13.71 -5.82 -7.19
CA PRO A 99 13.16 -6.93 -7.95
C PRO A 99 11.67 -6.71 -8.28
N VAL A 100 11.14 -7.57 -9.15
CA VAL A 100 9.69 -7.73 -9.28
C VAL A 100 9.15 -8.29 -7.96
N TYR A 101 8.01 -7.79 -7.51
CA TYR A 101 7.30 -8.36 -6.37
C TYR A 101 5.88 -8.77 -6.78
N HIS A 102 5.58 -10.05 -6.62
CA HIS A 102 4.24 -10.60 -6.86
C HIS A 102 3.60 -10.97 -5.53
N SER A 103 2.44 -10.38 -5.27
CA SER A 103 1.53 -10.78 -4.21
C SER A 103 0.25 -11.34 -4.83
N ASP A 104 -0.57 -12.05 -4.06
CA ASP A 104 -1.87 -12.55 -4.56
C ASP A 104 -2.83 -11.41 -4.96
N SER A 105 -2.56 -10.19 -4.50
CA SER A 105 -3.49 -9.06 -4.63
C SER A 105 -3.01 -7.90 -5.49
N GLU A 106 -1.72 -7.88 -5.83
CA GLU A 106 -1.03 -6.80 -6.56
C GLU A 106 0.30 -7.31 -7.13
N GLU A 107 0.70 -6.77 -8.28
CA GLU A 107 1.98 -7.03 -8.93
C GLU A 107 2.77 -5.74 -9.09
N PHE A 108 4.04 -5.76 -8.71
CA PHE A 108 4.94 -4.61 -8.81
C PHE A 108 6.13 -4.96 -9.71
N ASP A 109 6.32 -4.16 -10.75
CA ASP A 109 7.42 -4.34 -11.70
C ASP A 109 8.79 -4.12 -11.05
N ALA A 110 9.83 -4.70 -11.66
CA ALA A 110 11.20 -4.38 -11.32
C ALA A 110 11.46 -2.88 -11.52
N GLY A 111 12.26 -2.29 -10.64
CA GLY A 111 12.51 -0.85 -10.65
C GLY A 111 11.48 0.02 -9.93
N SER A 112 10.37 -0.54 -9.42
CA SER A 112 9.32 0.22 -8.72
C SER A 112 9.51 0.33 -7.20
N GLY A 113 10.42 -0.47 -6.63
CA GLY A 113 10.67 -0.52 -5.20
C GLY A 113 11.44 0.71 -4.73
N ILE A 114 10.98 1.32 -3.63
CA ILE A 114 11.58 2.48 -2.98
C ILE A 114 12.27 2.07 -1.68
N PRO A 115 13.15 2.91 -1.10
CA PRO A 115 13.65 2.68 0.25
C PRO A 115 12.51 2.52 1.26
N VAL A 116 12.64 1.60 2.21
CA VAL A 116 11.60 1.34 3.23
C VAL A 116 11.32 2.58 4.08
N GLU A 117 12.33 3.41 4.32
CA GLU A 117 12.16 4.72 4.98
C GLU A 117 11.27 5.69 4.18
N THR A 118 11.37 5.65 2.85
CA THR A 118 10.54 6.44 1.95
C THR A 118 9.11 5.93 1.94
N LEU A 119 8.90 4.60 1.92
CA LEU A 119 7.57 4.01 2.09
C LEU A 119 6.94 4.45 3.42
N THR A 120 7.71 4.37 4.51
CA THR A 120 7.27 4.79 5.84
C THR A 120 6.85 6.26 5.85
N SER A 121 7.66 7.13 5.23
CA SER A 121 7.36 8.56 5.10
C SER A 121 6.09 8.80 4.28
N ALA A 122 5.91 8.06 3.18
CA ALA A 122 4.71 8.15 2.33
C ALA A 122 3.45 7.74 3.09
N LEU A 123 3.51 6.68 3.91
CA LEU A 123 2.38 6.25 4.74
C LEU A 123 2.05 7.25 5.86
N LYS A 124 3.06 7.91 6.44
CA LYS A 124 2.86 9.01 7.41
C LYS A 124 2.21 10.22 6.75
N GLU A 125 2.67 10.60 5.55
CA GLU A 125 2.05 11.68 4.78
C GLU A 125 0.60 11.33 4.42
N PHE A 126 0.33 10.09 4.01
CA PHE A 126 -1.01 9.62 3.71
C PHE A 126 -1.92 9.66 4.95
N LEU A 127 -1.43 9.25 6.12
CA LEU A 127 -2.17 9.35 7.39
C LEU A 127 -2.53 10.80 7.73
N ALA A 128 -1.64 11.75 7.44
CA ALA A 128 -1.84 13.15 7.76
C ALA A 128 -2.79 13.86 6.77
N THR A 129 -2.73 13.49 5.49
CA THR A 129 -3.35 14.26 4.40
C THR A 129 -4.54 13.57 3.76
N ALA A 130 -4.62 12.23 3.85
CA ALA A 130 -5.52 11.40 3.05
C ALA A 130 -5.32 11.58 1.53
N GLN A 131 -4.21 12.14 1.07
CA GLN A 131 -3.94 12.40 -0.35
C GLN A 131 -2.82 11.54 -0.86
N ARG A 132 -2.70 11.41 -2.19
CA ARG A 132 -1.55 10.77 -2.84
C ARG A 132 -0.24 11.32 -2.25
N PRO A 133 0.62 10.48 -1.65
CA PRO A 133 1.88 10.94 -1.06
C PRO A 133 2.74 11.70 -2.07
N THR A 134 3.24 12.87 -1.67
CA THR A 134 4.06 13.75 -2.51
C THR A 134 5.56 13.58 -2.26
N CYS A 135 5.94 12.89 -1.19
CA CYS A 135 7.33 12.55 -0.89
C CYS A 135 7.96 11.51 -1.83
N VAL A 136 7.21 11.03 -2.83
CA VAL A 136 7.70 10.11 -3.88
C VAL A 136 7.35 10.66 -5.25
N ASP A 137 8.25 10.46 -6.21
CA ASP A 137 7.96 10.68 -7.62
C ASP A 137 7.16 9.49 -8.14
N TRP A 138 6.07 9.76 -8.83
CA TRP A 138 5.21 8.72 -9.39
C TRP A 138 5.49 8.52 -10.87
N THR A 139 5.32 7.29 -11.36
CA THR A 139 5.33 7.04 -12.79
C THR A 139 4.26 7.89 -13.48
N PRO A 140 4.57 8.52 -14.62
CA PRO A 140 3.58 9.25 -15.38
C PRO A 140 2.45 8.31 -15.81
N ALA A 141 1.23 8.83 -15.90
CA ALA A 141 0.12 8.09 -16.51
C ALA A 141 0.54 7.65 -17.91
N SER A 142 0.36 6.36 -18.23
CA SER A 142 0.56 5.90 -19.59
C SER A 142 -0.43 6.62 -20.52
N PRO A 143 0.03 7.18 -21.66
CA PRO A 143 -0.80 7.97 -22.56
C PRO A 143 -1.91 7.17 -23.26
#